data_AF-A0A0S7ZN85-F1
#
_entry.id   AF-A0A0S7ZN85-F1
#
_cell.length_a   1.000
_cell.length_b   1.000
_cell.length_c   1.000
_cell.angle_alpha   90.00
_cell.angle_beta   90.00
_cell.angle_gamma   90.00
#
_symmetry.space_group_name_H-M   'P 1'
#
loop_
_entity.id
_entity.type
_entity.pdbx_description
1 polymer ?
#
loop_
_entity_poly.entity_id
_entity_poly.type
_entity_poly.pdbx_seq_one_letter_code
_entity_poly.pdbx_strand_id
1 'polypeptide(L)'
;MTSRERVYAAMNHKEPDRVPICFGGTGASGIEECPPDYRAATNLYKYLGLKNAEPVKISPVGNIVGNIDEQCMVRLHSDMRSITDNPPGALIIDEERKVWPFLYGMRIKKCGIYDMIDFTNPPMAHLTTEKDIDEYPYWPDQDIDTMHGVIEKAKRVHEETALFLCGMQSFGYFPLNGYGFISGMDKWLLDMKIRP
;
A
#
# COMPACT_ATOMS: atom_id res chain seq x y z
N MET A 1 16.55 -12.72 -20.77
CA MET A 1 15.82 -13.24 -19.60
C MET A 1 14.40 -12.66 -19.60
N THR A 2 13.41 -13.42 -19.13
CA THR A 2 12.10 -12.87 -18.75
C THR A 2 12.23 -11.94 -17.55
N SER A 3 11.23 -11.09 -17.28
CA SER A 3 11.24 -10.23 -16.09
C SER A 3 11.39 -11.03 -14.80
N ARG A 4 10.67 -12.15 -14.66
CA ARG A 4 10.85 -13.10 -13.55
C ARG A 4 12.28 -13.66 -13.46
N GLU A 5 12.81 -14.19 -14.55
CA GLU A 5 14.18 -14.74 -14.57
C GLU A 5 15.22 -13.68 -14.16
N ARG A 6 15.05 -12.45 -14.64
CA ARG A 6 15.91 -11.30 -14.33
C ARG A 6 15.88 -10.97 -12.84
N VAL A 7 14.68 -10.89 -12.25
CA VAL A 7 14.52 -10.64 -10.80
C VAL A 7 15.11 -11.79 -9.99
N TYR A 8 14.82 -13.05 -10.35
CA TYR A 8 15.37 -14.21 -9.67
C TYR A 8 16.89 -14.28 -9.78
N ALA A 9 17.50 -13.95 -10.92
CA ALA A 9 18.94 -13.91 -11.07
C ALA A 9 19.56 -12.89 -10.10
N ALA A 10 19.03 -11.66 -10.08
CA ALA A 10 19.49 -10.62 -9.17
C ALA A 10 19.33 -10.99 -7.69
N MET A 11 18.17 -11.54 -7.29
CA MET A 11 17.93 -12.00 -5.91
C MET A 11 18.87 -13.13 -5.47
N ASN A 12 19.33 -13.95 -6.41
CA ASN A 12 20.28 -15.03 -6.17
C ASN A 12 21.74 -14.60 -6.36
N HIS A 13 22.03 -13.30 -6.39
CA HIS A 13 23.37 -12.74 -6.59
C HIS A 13 24.05 -13.23 -7.89
N LYS A 14 23.26 -13.49 -8.94
CA LYS A 14 23.75 -13.82 -10.28
C LYS A 14 23.58 -12.61 -11.19
N GLU A 15 24.49 -12.42 -12.13
CA GLU A 15 24.42 -11.33 -13.10
C GLU A 15 23.21 -11.51 -14.03
N PRO A 16 22.23 -10.58 -14.01
CA PRO A 16 21.11 -10.60 -14.94
C PRO A 16 21.50 -9.97 -16.30
N ASP A 17 20.65 -10.14 -17.32
CA ASP A 17 20.83 -9.49 -18.63
C ASP A 17 20.74 -7.96 -18.60
N ARG A 18 20.08 -7.39 -17.58
CA ARG A 18 20.13 -5.98 -17.17
C ARG A 18 19.65 -5.83 -15.72
N VAL A 19 19.87 -4.67 -15.11
CA VAL A 19 19.31 -4.34 -13.79
C VAL A 19 17.78 -4.45 -13.84
N PRO A 20 17.12 -5.18 -12.92
CA PRO A 20 15.67 -5.22 -12.82
C PRO A 20 15.08 -3.83 -12.49
N ILE A 21 13.98 -3.48 -13.14
CA ILE A 21 13.24 -2.22 -12.91
C ILE A 21 11.99 -2.53 -12.10
N CYS A 22 11.79 -1.80 -11.00
CA CYS A 22 10.58 -1.88 -10.19
C CYS A 22 9.77 -0.60 -10.36
N PHE A 23 8.73 -0.64 -11.20
CA PHE A 23 7.70 0.39 -11.28
C PHE A 23 6.33 -0.24 -11.03
N GLY A 24 5.67 0.17 -9.95
CA GLY A 24 4.41 -0.44 -9.50
C GLY A 24 4.57 -1.86 -8.94
N GLY A 25 5.77 -2.26 -8.53
CA GLY A 25 6.00 -3.53 -7.82
C GLY A 25 5.65 -3.44 -6.33
N THR A 26 5.73 -2.24 -5.76
CA THR A 26 5.36 -1.91 -4.38
C THR A 26 4.71 -0.52 -4.33
N GLY A 27 4.07 -0.18 -3.21
CA GLY A 27 3.55 1.17 -3.00
C GLY A 27 4.63 2.27 -3.09
N ALA A 28 5.88 1.98 -2.69
CA ALA A 28 6.99 2.93 -2.74
C ALA A 28 7.62 3.11 -4.13
N SER A 29 7.26 2.25 -5.09
CA SER A 29 7.77 2.27 -6.47
C SER A 29 6.70 2.67 -7.49
N GLY A 30 5.56 3.16 -7.00
CA GLY A 30 4.39 3.48 -7.82
C GLY A 30 4.41 4.91 -8.35
N ILE A 31 3.20 5.43 -8.52
CA ILE A 31 2.92 6.81 -8.89
C ILE A 31 1.74 7.28 -8.06
N GLU A 32 1.73 8.54 -7.63
CA GLU A 32 0.60 9.11 -6.89
C GLU A 32 -0.44 9.78 -7.81
N GLU A 33 -1.67 9.89 -7.30
CA GLU A 33 -2.73 10.72 -7.89
C GLU A 33 -3.51 11.41 -6.78
N CYS A 34 -3.43 12.74 -6.72
CA CYS A 34 -3.99 13.60 -5.67
C CYS A 34 -5.06 14.56 -6.25
N PRO A 35 -6.23 14.07 -6.69
CA PRO A 35 -7.26 14.93 -7.26
C PRO A 35 -7.89 15.86 -6.19
N PRO A 36 -8.36 17.05 -6.58
CA PRO A 36 -8.25 17.66 -7.91
C PRO A 36 -6.88 18.29 -8.19
N ASP A 37 -6.03 18.41 -7.17
CA ASP A 37 -4.85 19.26 -7.15
C ASP A 37 -3.71 18.77 -8.07
N TYR A 38 -3.52 17.46 -8.21
CA TYR A 38 -2.48 16.88 -9.05
C TYR A 38 -2.82 15.46 -9.54
N ARG A 39 -2.65 15.20 -10.85
CA ARG A 39 -3.07 13.94 -11.50
C ARG A 39 -1.92 13.27 -12.25
N ALA A 40 -0.88 12.83 -11.53
CA ALA A 40 0.35 12.34 -12.15
C ALA A 40 0.13 11.09 -13.02
N ALA A 41 -0.58 10.08 -12.51
CA ALA A 41 -0.85 8.86 -13.26
C ALA A 41 -1.72 9.10 -14.50
N THR A 42 -2.83 9.85 -14.35
CA THR A 42 -3.64 10.28 -15.51
C THR A 42 -2.81 11.02 -16.57
N ASN A 43 -1.92 11.93 -16.17
CA ASN A 43 -1.06 12.67 -17.11
C ASN A 43 -0.06 11.75 -17.81
N LEU A 44 0.51 10.79 -17.09
CA LEU A 44 1.39 9.77 -17.66
C LEU A 44 0.65 8.90 -18.68
N TYR A 45 -0.57 8.44 -18.36
CA TYR A 45 -1.38 7.64 -19.29
C TYR A 45 -1.71 8.42 -20.56
N LYS A 46 -2.04 9.71 -20.43
CA LYS A 46 -2.25 10.61 -21.58
C LYS A 46 -0.99 10.75 -22.44
N TYR A 47 0.17 10.92 -21.81
CA TYR A 47 1.45 11.01 -22.51
C TYR A 47 1.79 9.73 -23.27
N LEU A 48 1.52 8.57 -22.66
CA LEU A 48 1.71 7.25 -23.27
C LEU A 48 0.63 6.88 -24.30
N GLY A 49 -0.42 7.69 -24.44
CA GLY A 49 -1.53 7.44 -25.37
C GLY A 49 -2.51 6.34 -24.92
N LEU A 50 -2.54 6.01 -23.62
CA LEU A 50 -3.39 4.97 -23.05
C LEU A 50 -4.82 5.49 -22.87
N LYS A 51 -5.66 5.28 -23.89
CA LYS A 51 -7.06 5.78 -23.90
C LYS A 51 -8.07 4.82 -23.28
N ASN A 52 -7.68 3.57 -23.08
CA ASN A 52 -8.51 2.48 -22.56
C ASN A 52 -8.10 2.07 -21.14
N ALA A 53 -7.29 2.88 -20.45
CA ALA A 53 -6.93 2.61 -19.06
C ALA A 53 -8.15 2.77 -18.15
N GLU A 54 -8.29 1.87 -17.20
CA GLU A 54 -9.33 1.93 -16.17
C GLU A 54 -9.16 3.20 -15.29
N PRO A 55 -10.26 3.72 -14.70
CA PRO A 55 -10.18 4.83 -13.76
C PRO A 55 -9.20 4.53 -12.60
N VAL A 56 -8.36 5.50 -12.27
CA VAL A 56 -7.37 5.38 -11.21
C VAL A 56 -8.03 5.19 -9.85
N LYS A 57 -7.59 4.16 -9.12
CA LYS A 57 -7.97 3.85 -7.74
C LYS A 57 -6.80 4.19 -6.83
N ILE A 58 -7.09 4.95 -5.80
CA ILE A 58 -6.07 5.57 -4.96
C ILE A 58 -6.12 4.94 -3.57
N SER A 59 -4.94 4.61 -3.02
CA SER A 59 -4.79 4.20 -1.62
C SER A 59 -5.28 5.29 -0.67
N PRO A 60 -5.99 4.95 0.43
CA PRO A 60 -6.39 5.93 1.44
C PRO A 60 -5.23 6.73 2.03
N VAL A 61 -4.01 6.17 2.00
CA VAL A 61 -2.77 6.78 2.50
C VAL A 61 -1.77 6.94 1.35
N GLY A 62 -1.11 8.09 1.29
CA GLY A 62 -0.06 8.46 0.34
C GLY A 62 -0.55 8.74 -1.07
N ASN A 63 -1.86 8.64 -1.32
CA ASN A 63 -2.48 8.80 -2.64
C ASN A 63 -1.86 7.93 -3.75
N ILE A 64 -1.32 6.77 -3.38
CA ILE A 64 -0.63 5.86 -4.30
C ILE A 64 -1.67 5.17 -5.19
N VAL A 65 -1.40 5.10 -6.50
CA VAL A 65 -2.28 4.39 -7.44
C VAL A 65 -2.16 2.88 -7.24
N GLY A 66 -3.26 2.24 -6.84
CA GLY A 66 -3.33 0.80 -6.57
C GLY A 66 -3.59 -0.06 -7.81
N ASN A 67 -4.09 0.53 -8.90
CA ASN A 67 -4.41 -0.17 -10.15
C ASN A 67 -3.62 0.40 -11.34
N ILE A 68 -2.30 0.52 -11.21
CA ILE A 68 -1.44 0.98 -12.31
C ILE A 68 -1.71 0.12 -13.56
N ASP A 69 -1.92 0.76 -14.70
CA ASP A 69 -2.24 0.08 -15.96
C ASP A 69 -1.05 -0.75 -16.46
N GLU A 70 -1.30 -1.99 -16.89
CA GLU A 70 -0.25 -2.90 -17.33
C GLU A 70 0.47 -2.42 -18.58
N GLN A 71 -0.22 -1.72 -19.49
CA GLN A 71 0.40 -1.11 -20.67
C GLN A 71 1.41 -0.03 -20.26
N CYS A 72 1.09 0.74 -19.21
CA CYS A 72 2.03 1.71 -18.63
C CYS A 72 3.28 1.02 -18.09
N MET A 73 3.08 -0.05 -17.30
CA MET A 73 4.18 -0.83 -16.74
C MET A 73 5.09 -1.45 -17.81
N VAL A 74 4.51 -2.00 -18.87
CA VAL A 74 5.25 -2.54 -20.03
C VAL A 74 6.05 -1.44 -20.70
N ARG A 75 5.46 -0.26 -20.90
CA ARG A 75 6.12 0.87 -21.57
C ARG A 75 7.29 1.46 -20.77
N LEU A 76 7.22 1.34 -19.44
CA LEU A 76 8.28 1.70 -18.51
C LEU A 76 9.23 0.53 -18.18
N HIS A 77 9.08 -0.61 -18.87
CA HIS A 77 9.92 -1.79 -18.72
C HIS A 77 9.96 -2.37 -17.30
N SER A 78 8.88 -2.22 -16.55
CA SER A 78 8.79 -2.79 -15.20
C SER A 78 8.92 -4.31 -15.26
N ASP A 79 9.70 -4.86 -14.33
CA ASP A 79 9.91 -6.28 -14.14
C ASP A 79 9.04 -6.87 -13.02
N MET A 80 8.36 -6.01 -12.26
CA MET A 80 7.64 -6.37 -11.04
C MET A 80 6.21 -5.83 -11.05
N ARG A 81 5.28 -6.56 -10.43
CA ARG A 81 3.87 -6.18 -10.27
C ARG A 81 3.43 -6.45 -8.84
N SER A 82 2.89 -5.43 -8.17
CA SER A 82 2.26 -5.60 -6.87
C SER A 82 0.98 -6.43 -6.99
N ILE A 83 0.81 -7.39 -6.09
CA ILE A 83 -0.46 -8.05 -5.80
C ILE A 83 -0.75 -7.79 -4.32
N THR A 84 -1.90 -7.14 -4.06
CA THR A 84 -2.34 -6.81 -2.71
C THR A 84 -3.60 -7.58 -2.35
N ASP A 85 -3.84 -7.69 -1.06
CA ASP A 85 -5.16 -8.00 -0.51
C ASP A 85 -6.16 -6.85 -0.77
N ASN A 86 -7.42 -7.09 -0.43
CA ASN A 86 -8.56 -6.19 -0.62
C ASN A 86 -9.16 -5.80 0.74
N PRO A 87 -8.45 -5.03 1.58
CA PRO A 87 -9.01 -4.56 2.84
C PRO A 87 -10.23 -3.64 2.59
N PRO A 88 -11.20 -3.58 3.52
CA PRO A 88 -12.18 -2.51 3.54
C PRO A 88 -11.50 -1.15 3.52
N GLY A 89 -12.05 -0.18 2.78
CA GLY A 89 -11.48 1.17 2.67
C GLY A 89 -11.60 1.98 3.95
N ALA A 90 -10.90 3.12 4.01
CA ALA A 90 -11.05 4.09 5.09
C ALA A 90 -12.41 4.81 5.02
N LEU A 91 -12.97 5.14 6.18
CA LEU A 91 -14.16 5.97 6.35
C LEU A 91 -13.78 7.44 6.29
N ILE A 92 -14.49 8.21 5.47
CA ILE A 92 -14.32 9.66 5.37
C ILE A 92 -15.06 10.31 6.54
N ILE A 93 -14.35 11.12 7.32
CA ILE A 93 -14.95 11.91 8.41
C ILE A 93 -15.35 13.28 7.89
N ASP A 94 -14.45 13.93 7.15
CA ASP A 94 -14.66 15.21 6.45
C ASP A 94 -13.66 15.36 5.29
N GLU A 95 -13.57 16.56 4.70
CA GLU A 95 -12.70 16.87 3.56
C GLU A 95 -11.20 16.69 3.85
N GLU A 96 -10.80 16.77 5.12
CA GLU A 96 -9.40 16.70 5.53
C GLU A 96 -9.05 15.43 6.30
N ARG A 97 -10.04 14.66 6.78
CA ARG A 97 -9.80 13.57 7.74
C ARG A 97 -10.51 12.28 7.36
N LYS A 98 -9.80 11.17 7.54
CA LYS A 98 -10.32 9.81 7.39
C LYS A 98 -9.88 8.95 8.57
N VAL A 99 -10.65 7.91 8.85
CA VAL A 99 -10.31 6.87 9.83
C VAL A 99 -10.36 5.52 9.11
N TRP A 100 -9.40 4.64 9.36
CA TRP A 100 -9.35 3.32 8.76
C TRP A 100 -9.58 2.25 9.84
N PRO A 101 -10.84 1.85 10.11
CA PRO A 101 -11.17 0.89 11.17
C PRO A 101 -10.42 -0.44 11.02
N PHE A 102 -10.31 -0.95 9.79
CA PHE A 102 -9.60 -2.19 9.49
C PHE A 102 -8.12 -2.17 9.90
N LEU A 103 -7.48 -1.00 9.88
CA LEU A 103 -6.11 -0.81 10.38
C LEU A 103 -6.12 -0.22 11.79
N TYR A 104 -6.87 -0.85 12.69
CA TYR A 104 -6.97 -0.47 14.09
C TYR A 104 -7.32 1.00 14.31
N GLY A 105 -8.22 1.55 13.50
CA GLY A 105 -8.64 2.95 13.62
C GLY A 105 -7.59 3.97 13.18
N MET A 106 -6.59 3.58 12.38
CA MET A 106 -5.56 4.46 11.84
C MET A 106 -6.19 5.77 11.33
N ARG A 107 -5.68 6.89 11.81
CA ARG A 107 -6.15 8.22 11.42
C ARG A 107 -5.31 8.75 10.28
N ILE A 108 -5.99 9.37 9.33
CA ILE A 108 -5.42 9.92 8.11
C ILE A 108 -5.87 11.36 8.03
N LYS A 109 -4.95 12.26 7.70
CA LYS A 109 -5.26 13.67 7.47
C LYS A 109 -4.64 14.18 6.18
N LYS A 110 -5.25 15.21 5.61
CA LYS A 110 -4.68 15.97 4.50
C LYS A 110 -3.47 16.76 4.98
N CYS A 111 -2.33 16.56 4.32
CA CYS A 111 -1.05 17.23 4.52
C CYS A 111 -0.63 17.86 3.18
N GLY A 112 -0.99 19.12 2.96
CA GLY A 112 -0.88 19.74 1.63
C GLY A 112 -1.88 19.09 0.68
N ILE A 113 -1.40 18.49 -0.40
CA ILE A 113 -2.25 17.77 -1.37
C ILE A 113 -2.39 16.26 -1.07
N TYR A 114 -1.63 15.74 -0.10
CA TYR A 114 -1.56 14.31 0.19
C TYR A 114 -2.41 13.92 1.41
N ASP A 115 -3.02 12.75 1.36
CA ASP A 115 -3.62 12.05 2.49
C ASP A 115 -2.54 11.24 3.21
N MET A 116 -2.15 11.64 4.43
CA MET A 116 -1.06 11.01 5.18
C MET A 116 -1.53 10.51 6.54
N ILE A 117 -0.81 9.54 7.10
CA ILE A 117 -1.05 9.07 8.48
C ILE A 117 -0.95 10.27 9.44
N ASP A 118 -1.95 10.44 10.30
CA ASP A 118 -1.97 11.51 11.29
C ASP A 118 -1.18 11.13 12.54
N PHE A 119 0.14 11.26 12.45
CA PHE A 119 1.06 11.05 13.59
C PHE A 119 0.86 12.04 14.75
N THR A 120 0.11 13.13 14.56
CA THR A 120 -0.14 14.10 15.64
C THR A 120 -1.29 13.70 16.55
N ASN A 121 -2.10 12.73 16.12
CA ASN A 121 -3.25 12.26 16.87
C ASN A 121 -3.45 10.74 16.67
N PRO A 122 -2.48 9.88 17.02
CA PRO A 122 -2.61 8.43 16.86
C PRO A 122 -3.77 7.88 17.71
N PRO A 123 -4.56 6.93 17.20
CA PRO A 123 -5.75 6.45 17.90
C PRO A 123 -5.45 5.70 19.21
N MET A 124 -4.29 5.07 19.34
CA MET A 124 -3.85 4.30 20.51
C MET A 124 -2.82 5.02 21.39
N ALA A 125 -2.57 6.31 21.18
CA ALA A 125 -1.53 7.06 21.90
C ALA A 125 -1.67 6.98 23.43
N HIS A 126 -2.92 6.91 23.91
CA HIS A 126 -3.28 6.92 25.32
C HIS A 126 -3.38 5.53 25.95
N LEU A 127 -3.35 4.44 25.17
CA LEU A 127 -3.50 3.09 25.72
C LEU A 127 -2.24 2.69 26.50
N THR A 128 -2.41 2.37 27.78
CA THR A 128 -1.30 2.01 28.68
C THR A 128 -1.60 0.82 29.59
N THR A 129 -2.85 0.35 29.61
CA THR A 129 -3.32 -0.76 30.46
C THR A 129 -4.02 -1.84 29.63
N GLU A 130 -4.17 -3.04 30.20
CA GLU A 130 -4.94 -4.13 29.59
C GLU A 130 -6.40 -3.71 29.36
N LYS A 131 -6.99 -2.97 30.30
CA LYS A 131 -8.35 -2.44 30.16
C LYS A 131 -8.51 -1.53 28.94
N ASP A 132 -7.52 -0.68 28.66
CA ASP A 132 -7.53 0.20 27.49
C ASP A 132 -7.56 -0.61 26.18
N ILE A 133 -6.89 -1.76 26.16
CA ILE A 133 -6.85 -2.69 25.02
C ILE A 133 -8.21 -3.37 24.87
N ASP A 134 -8.79 -3.90 25.96
CA ASP A 134 -10.07 -4.61 25.94
C ASP A 134 -11.25 -3.71 25.51
N GLU A 135 -11.24 -2.45 25.93
CA GLU A 135 -12.29 -1.47 25.62
C GLU A 135 -12.07 -0.73 24.28
N TYR A 136 -10.99 -1.04 23.54
CA TYR A 136 -10.63 -0.32 22.32
C TYR A 136 -11.65 -0.53 21.18
N PRO A 137 -12.20 0.53 20.57
CA PRO A 137 -13.37 0.41 19.69
C PRO A 137 -13.05 0.02 18.24
N TYR A 138 -11.77 -0.06 17.85
CA TYR A 138 -11.36 -0.32 16.46
C TYR A 138 -10.65 -1.65 16.28
N TRP A 139 -10.95 -2.67 17.09
CA TRP A 139 -10.52 -4.02 16.76
C TRP A 139 -11.14 -4.45 15.42
N PRO A 140 -10.32 -4.82 14.41
CA PRO A 140 -10.85 -5.25 13.12
C PRO A 140 -11.57 -6.58 13.27
N ASP A 141 -12.66 -6.74 12.53
CA ASP A 141 -13.34 -8.03 12.39
C ASP A 141 -12.39 -9.02 11.70
N GLN A 142 -12.14 -10.14 12.38
CA GLN A 142 -11.19 -11.17 11.95
C GLN A 142 -11.76 -12.06 10.85
N ASP A 143 -13.08 -12.03 10.64
CA ASP A 143 -13.76 -12.87 9.65
C ASP A 143 -13.87 -12.21 8.26
N ILE A 144 -13.33 -10.99 8.11
CA ILE A 144 -13.32 -10.27 6.83
C ILE A 144 -12.41 -10.98 5.82
N ASP A 145 -13.01 -11.48 4.73
CA ASP A 145 -12.26 -12.01 3.58
C ASP A 145 -11.64 -10.87 2.76
N THR A 146 -10.34 -10.64 2.97
CA THR A 146 -9.53 -9.70 2.18
C THR A 146 -8.85 -10.35 0.98
N MET A 147 -8.94 -11.68 0.84
CA MET A 147 -8.24 -12.45 -0.19
C MET A 147 -9.15 -12.85 -1.35
N HIS A 148 -10.42 -12.50 -1.29
CA HIS A 148 -11.39 -12.71 -2.37
C HIS A 148 -10.83 -12.25 -3.73
N GLY A 149 -10.70 -13.17 -4.68
CA GLY A 149 -10.23 -12.90 -6.05
C GLY A 149 -8.71 -12.66 -6.18
N VAL A 150 -7.96 -12.59 -5.08
CA VAL A 150 -6.52 -12.27 -5.10
C VAL A 150 -5.72 -13.45 -5.67
N ILE A 151 -6.11 -14.68 -5.32
CA ILE A 151 -5.45 -15.90 -5.80
C ILE A 151 -5.63 -16.04 -7.32
N GLU A 152 -6.85 -15.84 -7.82
CA GLU A 152 -7.18 -15.89 -9.23
C GLU A 152 -6.41 -14.81 -10.00
N LYS A 153 -6.37 -13.58 -9.47
CA LYS A 153 -5.59 -12.48 -10.04
C LYS A 153 -4.10 -12.81 -10.09
N ALA A 154 -3.55 -13.36 -9.01
CA ALA A 154 -2.14 -13.74 -8.94
C ALA A 154 -1.80 -14.84 -9.96
N LYS A 155 -2.62 -15.90 -10.04
CA LYS A 155 -2.47 -16.97 -11.03
C LYS A 155 -2.52 -16.43 -12.45
N ARG A 156 -3.53 -15.62 -12.78
CA ARG A 156 -3.68 -15.01 -14.10
C ARG A 156 -2.44 -14.21 -14.49
N VAL A 157 -1.98 -13.30 -13.63
CA VAL A 157 -0.79 -12.49 -13.95
C VAL A 157 0.47 -13.36 -14.05
N HIS A 158 0.60 -14.39 -13.21
CA HIS A 158 1.73 -15.31 -13.29
C HIS A 158 1.76 -16.08 -14.61
N GLU A 159 0.62 -16.59 -15.06
CA GLU A 159 0.49 -17.43 -16.26
C GLU A 159 0.52 -16.61 -17.56
N GLU A 160 -0.13 -15.44 -17.57
CA GLU A 160 -0.30 -14.63 -18.78
C GLU A 160 0.83 -13.62 -19.01
N THR A 161 1.65 -13.33 -17.98
CA THR A 161 2.72 -12.33 -18.07
C THR A 161 4.07 -12.89 -17.61
N ALA A 162 5.14 -12.23 -18.02
CA ALA A 162 6.50 -12.52 -17.58
C ALA A 162 6.89 -11.82 -16.26
N LEU A 163 5.99 -11.03 -15.66
CA LEU A 163 6.26 -10.17 -14.51
C LEU A 163 6.51 -10.97 -13.23
N PHE A 164 7.41 -10.47 -12.40
CA PHE A 164 7.62 -10.95 -11.04
C PHE A 164 6.52 -10.39 -10.13
N LEU A 165 5.84 -11.26 -9.38
CA LEU A 165 4.77 -10.85 -8.48
C LEU A 165 5.35 -10.49 -7.11
N CYS A 166 5.11 -9.25 -6.69
CA CYS A 166 5.43 -8.76 -5.37
C CYS A 166 4.16 -8.81 -4.52
N GLY A 167 4.05 -9.83 -3.67
CA GLY A 167 2.96 -9.92 -2.70
C GLY A 167 3.10 -8.85 -1.62
N MET A 168 2.02 -8.14 -1.33
CA MET A 168 1.95 -7.16 -0.27
C MET A 168 0.62 -7.34 0.47
N GLN A 169 0.66 -7.32 1.80
CA GLN A 169 -0.54 -7.43 2.62
C GLN A 169 -0.73 -6.17 3.45
N SER A 170 -1.97 -5.81 3.68
CA SER A 170 -2.35 -4.60 4.43
C SER A 170 -1.84 -4.63 5.87
N PHE A 171 -1.70 -5.83 6.45
CA PHE A 171 -1.11 -6.02 7.78
C PHE A 171 0.41 -6.21 7.79
N GLY A 172 1.08 -6.19 6.63
CA GLY A 172 2.54 -6.42 6.55
C GLY A 172 3.40 -5.40 7.30
N TYR A 173 2.80 -4.29 7.77
CA TYR A 173 3.46 -3.29 8.60
C TYR A 173 3.53 -3.69 10.09
N PHE A 174 2.71 -4.64 10.54
CA PHE A 174 2.62 -5.04 11.94
C PHE A 174 3.58 -6.20 12.30
N PRO A 175 4.00 -6.31 13.58
CA PRO A 175 3.70 -5.39 14.67
C PRO A 175 4.56 -4.12 14.67
N LEU A 176 5.68 -4.09 13.91
CA LEU A 176 6.71 -3.06 14.05
C LEU A 176 6.25 -1.65 13.65
N ASN A 177 6.26 -1.34 12.36
CA ASN A 177 5.88 0.00 11.87
C ASN A 177 4.41 0.31 12.15
N GLY A 178 3.55 -0.71 12.07
CA GLY A 178 2.13 -0.61 12.31
C GLY A 178 1.81 -0.12 13.71
N TYR A 179 2.54 -0.57 14.74
CA TYR A 179 2.37 -0.06 16.10
C TYR A 179 2.64 1.44 16.16
N GLY A 180 3.76 1.91 15.58
CA GLY A 180 4.07 3.34 15.52
C GLY A 180 3.03 4.18 14.77
N PHE A 181 2.40 3.62 13.73
CA PHE A 181 1.32 4.31 12.99
C PHE A 181 0.07 4.55 13.84
N ILE A 182 -0.24 3.64 14.78
CA ILE A 182 -1.48 3.70 15.56
C ILE A 182 -1.27 4.18 16.99
N SER A 183 -0.09 4.05 17.58
CA SER A 183 0.23 4.48 18.94
C SER A 183 1.11 5.74 19.00
N GLY A 184 1.81 6.07 17.92
CA GLY A 184 2.81 7.14 17.87
C GLY A 184 4.23 6.59 17.78
N MET A 185 5.07 7.24 16.99
CA MET A 185 6.46 6.80 16.76
C MET A 185 7.31 6.87 18.03
N ASP A 186 7.08 7.89 18.86
CA ASP A 186 7.71 8.07 20.17
C ASP A 186 7.29 6.96 21.15
N LYS A 187 5.98 6.69 21.27
CA LYS A 187 5.45 5.61 22.10
C LYS A 187 5.98 4.25 21.68
N TRP A 188 6.04 3.98 20.38
CA TRP A 188 6.65 2.74 19.86
C TRP A 188 8.08 2.55 20.34
N LEU A 189 8.94 3.57 20.15
CA LEU A 189 10.34 3.46 20.54
C LEU A 189 10.54 3.37 22.06
N LEU A 190 9.70 4.06 22.83
CA LEU A 190 9.75 4.03 24.28
C LEU A 190 9.25 2.71 24.84
N ASP A 191 8.06 2.24 24.42
CA ASP A 191 7.43 1.04 24.98
C ASP A 191 8.30 -0.21 24.77
N MET A 192 9.02 -0.33 23.65
CA MET A 192 10.02 -1.40 23.47
C MET A 192 11.08 -1.47 24.60
N LYS A 193 11.35 -0.36 25.29
CA LYS A 193 12.29 -0.29 26.40
C LYS A 193 11.61 -0.35 27.77
N ILE A 194 10.49 0.35 27.95
CA ILE A 194 9.86 0.56 29.26
C ILE A 194 8.62 -0.31 29.51
N ARG A 195 8.03 -0.89 28.45
CA ARG A 195 6.82 -1.74 28.46
C ARG A 195 6.91 -2.79 27.33
N PRO A 196 7.90 -3.72 27.38
CA PRO A 196 8.17 -4.67 26.31
C PRO A 196 7.07 -5.73 26.16
#